data_AF-A0A2V9L303-F1
#
_entry.id   AF-A0A2V9L303-F1
#
_cell.length_a   1.000
_cell.length_b   1.000
_cell.length_c   1.000
_cell.angle_alpha   90.00
_cell.angle_beta   90.00
_cell.angle_gamma   90.00
#
_symmetry.space_group_name_H-M   'P 1'
#
loop_
_entity.id
_entity.type
_entity.pdbx_description
1 polymer ?
#
loop_
_entity_poly.entity_id
_entity_poly.type
_entity_poly.pdbx_seq_one_letter_code
_entity_poly.pdbx_strand_id
1 'polypeptide(L)'
;SPNIFTPYPGIPIWPQLRGMGVREPQSLKEWENLPLGRNILPWLRGEELARLQRMLEFFLLNNQIRKVTSEVPWLRNGVRRALGVPLRWRLRKSYFAFPWELWLARTTERLVTRRSLLTGQALSHGMQEVC
;
A
#
# COMPACT_ATOMS: atom_id res chain seq x y z
N SER A 1 0.38 -1.22 -8.56
CA SER A 1 0.05 -1.44 -7.14
C SER A 1 0.20 -2.92 -6.83
N PRO A 2 0.61 -3.30 -5.62
CA PRO A 2 0.58 -4.71 -5.19
C PRO A 2 -0.87 -5.20 -5.15
N ASN A 3 -1.11 -6.41 -5.63
CA ASN A 3 -2.44 -7.04 -5.61
C ASN A 3 -2.58 -7.89 -4.34
N ILE A 4 -3.60 -7.61 -3.53
CA ILE A 4 -3.91 -8.39 -2.33
C ILE A 4 -5.02 -9.37 -2.72
N PHE A 5 -4.88 -10.61 -2.26
CA PHE A 5 -5.83 -11.67 -2.59
C PHE A 5 -7.23 -11.38 -2.02
N THR A 6 -8.20 -11.17 -2.91
CA THR A 6 -9.62 -11.06 -2.59
C THR A 6 -10.31 -12.41 -2.73
N PRO A 7 -10.84 -13.01 -1.65
CA PRO A 7 -11.52 -14.29 -1.72
C PRO A 7 -12.93 -14.10 -2.29
N TYR A 8 -13.11 -14.42 -3.57
CA TYR A 8 -14.44 -14.46 -4.18
C TYR A 8 -15.06 -15.86 -4.06
N PRO A 9 -16.36 -15.97 -3.72
CA PRO A 9 -17.04 -17.26 -3.73
C PRO A 9 -16.98 -17.93 -5.11
N GLY A 10 -16.80 -19.24 -5.12
CA GLY A 10 -16.77 -20.04 -6.36
C GLY A 10 -15.38 -20.24 -7.00
N ILE A 11 -14.31 -19.65 -6.45
CA ILE A 11 -12.95 -19.96 -6.91
C ILE A 11 -12.52 -21.39 -6.49
N PRO A 12 -11.59 -22.04 -7.21
CA PRO A 12 -11.21 -23.43 -6.93
C PRO A 12 -10.71 -23.68 -5.49
N ILE A 13 -10.14 -22.66 -4.86
CA ILE A 13 -9.63 -22.71 -3.49
C ILE A 13 -10.68 -22.36 -2.41
N TRP A 14 -11.94 -22.15 -2.79
CA TRP A 14 -13.01 -21.75 -1.88
C TRP A 14 -13.24 -22.72 -0.72
N PRO A 15 -13.24 -24.06 -0.92
CA PRO A 15 -13.40 -25.00 0.20
C PRO A 15 -12.35 -24.80 1.29
N GLN A 16 -11.09 -24.54 0.92
CA GLN A 16 -9.99 -24.27 1.85
C GLN A 16 -10.21 -22.94 2.59
N LEU A 17 -10.63 -21.89 1.88
CA LEU A 17 -10.89 -20.57 2.46
C LEU A 17 -12.04 -20.60 3.47
N ARG A 18 -13.09 -21.38 3.20
CA ARG A 18 -14.16 -21.63 4.18
C ARG A 18 -13.62 -22.30 5.44
N GLY A 19 -12.74 -23.28 5.29
CA GLY A 19 -12.04 -23.93 6.41
C GLY A 19 -11.18 -22.96 7.23
N MET A 20 -10.63 -21.92 6.61
CA MET A 20 -9.88 -20.84 7.27
C MET A 20 -10.78 -19.72 7.85
N GLY A 21 -12.10 -19.86 7.74
CA GLY A 21 -13.08 -18.97 8.36
C GLY A 21 -13.66 -17.90 7.43
N VAL A 22 -13.41 -17.94 6.12
CA VAL A 22 -14.11 -17.07 5.16
C VAL A 22 -15.58 -17.46 5.12
N ARG A 23 -16.47 -16.48 5.23
CA ARG A 23 -17.92 -16.71 5.18
C ARG A 23 -18.44 -16.45 3.77
N GLU A 24 -19.21 -17.40 3.28
CA GLU A 24 -19.94 -17.26 2.03
C GLU A 24 -21.25 -16.53 2.27
N PRO A 25 -21.61 -15.52 1.44
CA PRO A 25 -22.92 -14.89 1.51
C PRO A 25 -24.02 -15.92 1.21
N GLN A 26 -25.03 -15.99 2.07
CA GLN A 26 -26.13 -16.95 1.95
C GLN A 26 -27.34 -16.39 1.20
N SER A 27 -27.38 -15.08 0.96
CA SER A 27 -28.50 -14.40 0.30
C SER A 27 -28.02 -13.31 -0.66
N LEU A 28 -28.84 -12.95 -1.66
CA LEU A 28 -28.57 -11.84 -2.59
C LEU A 28 -28.32 -10.51 -1.86
N LYS A 29 -29.00 -10.29 -0.73
CA LYS A 29 -28.79 -9.11 0.10
C LYS A 29 -27.40 -9.10 0.75
N GLU A 30 -26.88 -10.25 1.14
CA GLU A 30 -25.51 -10.35 1.66
C GLU A 30 -24.46 -10.16 0.57
N TRP A 31 -24.76 -10.53 -0.68
CA TRP A 31 -23.92 -10.25 -1.83
C TRP A 31 -23.74 -8.75 -2.09
N GLU A 32 -24.79 -7.94 -1.89
CA GLU A 32 -24.70 -6.48 -1.98
C GLU A 32 -23.78 -5.89 -0.89
N ASN A 33 -23.79 -6.47 0.31
CA ASN A 33 -22.97 -6.03 1.44
C ASN A 33 -21.53 -6.54 1.37
N LEU A 34 -21.20 -7.39 0.39
CA LEU A 34 -19.86 -7.92 0.23
C LEU A 34 -18.98 -6.82 -0.36
N PRO A 35 -17.98 -6.31 0.39
CA PRO A 35 -17.24 -5.16 -0.06
C PRO A 35 -16.34 -5.55 -1.23
N LEU A 36 -16.78 -5.23 -2.44
CA LEU A 36 -15.97 -5.35 -3.65
C LEU A 36 -14.69 -4.55 -3.44
N GLY A 37 -13.56 -5.25 -3.33
CA GLY A 37 -12.25 -4.64 -3.10
C GLY A 37 -11.79 -4.54 -1.64
N ARG A 38 -12.60 -4.85 -0.60
CA ARG A 38 -12.06 -5.02 0.76
C ARG A 38 -11.70 -6.47 1.01
N ASN A 39 -10.43 -6.70 1.32
CA ASN A 39 -9.89 -8.00 1.67
C ASN A 39 -10.28 -8.37 3.11
N ILE A 40 -11.43 -9.02 3.27
CA ILE A 40 -11.80 -9.62 4.56
C ILE A 40 -11.11 -10.97 4.65
N LEU A 41 -9.91 -10.99 5.21
CA LEU A 41 -9.16 -12.21 5.52
C LEU A 41 -9.24 -12.43 7.04
N PRO A 42 -10.05 -13.41 7.52
CA PRO A 42 -10.26 -13.64 8.95
C PRO A 42 -8.98 -13.86 9.74
N TRP A 43 -7.97 -14.47 9.12
CA TRP A 43 -6.66 -14.71 9.73
C TRP A 43 -5.75 -13.50 9.70
N LEU A 44 -5.93 -12.56 8.76
CA LEU A 44 -5.07 -11.39 8.63
C LEU A 44 -5.61 -10.23 9.47
N ARG A 45 -5.42 -10.29 10.80
CA ARG A 45 -5.87 -9.25 11.74
C ARG A 45 -4.75 -8.78 12.66
N GLY A 46 -4.94 -7.61 13.27
CA GLY A 46 -4.04 -7.08 14.29
C GLY A 46 -2.62 -6.79 13.79
N GLU A 47 -1.61 -7.37 14.45
CA GLU A 47 -0.20 -7.13 14.16
C GLU A 47 0.22 -7.59 12.76
N GLU A 48 -0.33 -8.70 12.26
CA GLU A 48 -0.03 -9.20 10.93
C GLU A 48 -0.54 -8.25 9.84
N LEU A 49 -1.75 -7.73 10.03
CA LEU A 49 -2.32 -6.70 9.16
C LEU A 49 -1.47 -5.43 9.22
N ALA A 50 -1.09 -4.97 10.41
CA ALA A 50 -0.24 -3.80 10.58
C ALA A 50 1.16 -3.99 9.98
N ARG A 51 1.71 -5.21 10.01
CA ARG A 51 2.97 -5.57 9.35
C ARG A 51 2.81 -5.54 7.83
N LEU A 52 1.73 -6.10 7.31
CA LEU A 52 1.44 -6.12 5.87
C LEU A 52 1.22 -4.69 5.34
N GLN A 53 0.44 -3.87 6.04
CA GLN A 53 0.25 -2.45 5.71
C GLN A 53 1.59 -1.70 5.68
N ARG A 54 2.44 -1.87 6.71
CA ARG A 54 3.79 -1.27 6.71
C ARG A 54 4.61 -1.73 5.49
N MET A 55 4.59 -3.01 5.16
CA MET A 55 5.29 -3.52 3.98
C MET A 55 4.79 -2.89 2.68
N LEU A 56 3.47 -2.74 2.52
CA LEU A 56 2.85 -2.10 1.37
C LEU A 56 3.26 -0.63 1.27
N GLU A 57 3.25 0.10 2.37
CA GLU A 57 3.69 1.50 2.42
C GLU A 57 5.14 1.64 1.94
N PHE A 58 6.06 0.80 2.45
CA PHE A 58 7.45 0.81 1.98
C PHE A 58 7.57 0.43 0.50
N PHE A 59 6.78 -0.52 0.01
CA PHE A 59 6.78 -0.91 -1.40
C PHE A 59 6.31 0.24 -2.31
N LEU A 60 5.25 0.94 -1.92
CA LEU A 60 4.75 2.11 -2.64
C LEU A 60 5.77 3.24 -2.64
N LEU A 61 6.40 3.51 -1.48
CA LEU A 61 7.48 4.49 -1.37
C LEU A 61 8.67 4.16 -2.30
N ASN A 62 9.09 2.89 -2.36
CA ASN A 62 10.13 2.45 -3.30
C ASN A 62 9.76 2.75 -4.76
N ASN A 63 8.49 2.48 -5.12
CA ASN A 63 8.02 2.69 -6.49
C ASN A 63 7.95 4.18 -6.83
N GLN A 64 7.52 5.03 -5.90
CA GLN A 64 7.54 6.49 -6.05
C GLN A 64 8.96 7.02 -6.22
N ILE A 65 9.91 6.60 -5.35
CA ILE A 65 11.31 6.98 -5.47
C ILE A 65 11.83 6.59 -6.86
N ARG A 66 11.49 5.39 -7.34
CA ARG A 66 11.88 4.93 -8.68
C ARG A 66 11.29 5.79 -9.79
N LYS A 67 10.02 6.21 -9.65
CA LYS A 67 9.34 7.10 -10.61
C LYS A 67 9.96 8.51 -10.63
N VAL A 68 10.14 9.13 -9.46
CA VAL A 68 10.75 10.47 -9.34
C VAL A 68 12.19 10.46 -9.85
N THR A 69 12.97 9.43 -9.54
CA THR A 69 14.35 9.30 -10.05
C THR A 69 14.44 8.98 -11.54
N SER A 70 13.39 8.44 -12.16
CA SER A 70 13.29 8.33 -13.62
C SER A 70 12.91 9.65 -14.29
N GLU A 71 12.10 10.48 -13.64
CA GLU A 71 11.69 11.79 -14.16
C GLU A 71 12.77 12.86 -13.99
N VAL A 72 13.59 12.77 -12.93
CA VAL A 72 14.61 13.79 -12.60
C VAL A 72 16.02 13.17 -12.52
N PRO A 73 16.81 13.21 -13.61
CA PRO A 73 18.09 12.51 -13.72
C PRO A 73 19.16 12.95 -12.71
N TRP A 74 19.16 14.22 -12.29
CA TRP A 74 20.16 14.75 -11.37
C TRP A 74 19.96 14.30 -9.91
N LEU A 75 18.69 14.09 -9.50
CA LEU A 75 18.34 13.51 -8.19
C LEU A 75 18.59 11.99 -8.15
N ARG A 76 18.72 11.33 -9.31
CA ARG A 76 18.81 9.88 -9.44
C ARG A 76 19.91 9.27 -8.58
N ASN A 77 21.11 9.84 -8.56
CA ASN A 77 22.24 9.23 -7.85
C ASN A 77 22.19 9.47 -6.33
N GLY A 78 21.78 10.66 -5.90
CA GLY A 78 21.67 11.02 -4.47
C GLY A 78 20.51 10.29 -3.79
N VAL A 79 19.30 10.40 -4.35
CA VAL A 79 18.09 9.80 -3.76
C VAL A 79 18.16 8.27 -3.80
N ARG A 80 18.67 7.69 -4.88
CA ARG A 80 18.78 6.22 -4.98
C ARG A 80 19.76 5.64 -3.96
N ARG A 81 20.86 6.33 -3.65
CA ARG A 81 21.81 5.89 -2.61
C ARG A 81 21.29 6.15 -1.20
N ALA A 82 20.75 7.35 -0.94
CA ALA A 82 20.31 7.74 0.39
C ALA A 82 19.01 7.05 0.85
N LEU A 83 18.03 6.90 -0.06
CA LEU A 83 16.73 6.31 0.27
C LEU A 83 16.51 4.95 -0.40
N GLY A 84 16.97 4.76 -1.63
CA GLY A 84 16.70 3.53 -2.39
C GLY A 84 17.45 2.28 -1.90
N VAL A 85 18.72 2.42 -1.52
CA VAL A 85 19.54 1.30 -1.02
C VAL A 85 19.06 0.79 0.35
N PRO A 86 18.89 1.62 1.39
CA PRO A 86 18.44 1.13 2.69
C PRO A 86 17.02 0.56 2.62
N LEU A 87 16.15 1.17 1.83
CA LEU A 87 14.77 0.71 1.70
C LEU A 87 14.68 -0.66 1.00
N ARG A 88 15.50 -0.92 -0.03
CA ARG A 88 15.61 -2.26 -0.65
C ARG A 88 16.16 -3.30 0.30
N TRP A 89 17.16 -2.95 1.11
CA TRP A 89 17.70 -3.84 2.12
C TRP A 89 16.65 -4.20 3.18
N ARG A 90 15.89 -3.21 3.66
CA ARG A 90 14.79 -3.40 4.63
C ARG A 90 13.68 -4.27 4.08
N LEU A 91 13.25 -4.04 2.84
CA LEU A 91 12.24 -4.89 2.17
C LEU A 91 12.72 -6.33 2.05
N ARG A 92 14.00 -6.55 1.69
CA ARG A 92 14.58 -7.90 1.56
C ARG A 92 14.72 -8.62 2.91
N LYS A 93 14.98 -7.89 3.99
CA LYS A 93 15.11 -8.45 5.36
C LYS A 93 13.80 -8.44 6.16
N SER A 94 12.71 -7.90 5.60
CA SER A 94 11.41 -7.73 6.24
C SER A 94 11.47 -7.02 7.60
N TYR A 95 12.41 -6.08 7.76
CA TYR A 95 12.63 -5.35 9.01
C TYR A 95 11.97 -3.96 8.94
N PHE A 96 10.87 -3.78 9.66
CA PHE A 96 9.98 -2.60 9.58
C PHE A 96 9.87 -1.82 10.91
N ALA A 97 10.88 -1.92 11.78
CA ALA A 97 10.80 -1.39 13.15
C ALA A 97 10.90 0.14 13.25
N PHE A 98 11.56 0.83 12.31
CA PHE A 98 11.81 2.28 12.41
C PHE A 98 11.52 3.04 11.11
N PRO A 99 10.29 3.56 10.90
CA PRO A 99 9.80 4.08 9.63
C PRO A 99 10.07 5.58 9.39
N TRP A 100 11.30 6.05 9.65
CA TRP A 100 11.64 7.47 9.43
C TRP A 100 11.51 7.89 7.95
N GLU A 101 11.75 6.97 7.00
CA GLU A 101 11.60 7.25 5.57
C GLU A 101 10.14 7.55 5.18
N LEU A 102 9.18 6.86 5.81
CA LEU A 102 7.76 7.08 5.62
C LEU A 102 7.32 8.42 6.23
N TRP A 103 7.93 8.82 7.36
CA TRP A 103 7.68 10.11 7.97
C TRP A 103 8.12 11.26 7.05
N LEU A 104 9.32 11.16 6.47
CA LEU A 104 9.79 12.12 5.47
C LEU A 104 8.84 12.24 4.28
N ALA A 105 8.44 11.12 3.68
CA ALA A 105 7.51 11.12 2.54
C ALA A 105 6.18 11.82 2.87
N ARG A 106 5.57 11.48 4.02
CA ARG A 106 4.32 12.12 4.47
C ARG A 106 4.49 13.62 4.77
N THR A 107 5.63 14.05 5.30
CA THR A 107 5.90 15.48 5.53
C THR A 107 6.08 16.25 4.23
N THR A 108 6.77 15.66 3.24
CA THR A 108 6.91 16.27 1.92
C THR A 108 5.56 16.40 1.22
N GLU A 109 4.71 15.36 1.29
CA GLU A 109 3.34 15.42 0.76
C GLU A 109 2.55 16.53 1.44
N ARG A 110 2.49 16.57 2.78
CA ARG A 110 1.77 17.64 3.51
C ARG A 110 2.26 19.04 3.15
N LEU A 111 3.56 19.22 2.94
CA LEU A 111 4.13 20.50 2.52
C LEU A 111 3.74 20.84 1.07
N VAL A 112 3.76 19.86 0.17
CA VAL A 112 3.35 20.03 -1.23
C VAL A 112 1.85 20.30 -1.34
N THR A 113 1.00 19.56 -0.62
CA THR A 113 -0.46 19.80 -0.55
C THR A 113 -0.77 21.18 0.00
N ARG A 114 -0.08 21.62 1.06
CA ARG A 114 -0.25 22.99 1.58
C ARG A 114 0.15 24.03 0.53
N ARG A 115 1.25 23.82 -0.18
CA ARG A 115 1.68 24.72 -1.26
C ARG A 115 0.67 24.75 -2.41
N SER A 116 0.13 23.60 -2.84
CA SER A 116 -0.85 23.53 -3.93
C SER A 116 -2.19 24.18 -3.54
N LEU A 117 -2.62 24.03 -2.29
CA LEU A 117 -3.79 24.74 -1.75
C LEU A 117 -3.58 26.26 -1.72
N LEU A 118 -2.35 26.72 -1.49
CA LEU A 118 -2.00 28.14 -1.49
C LEU A 118 -1.77 28.70 -2.91
N THR A 119 -1.31 27.87 -3.86
CA THR A 119 -1.01 28.30 -5.24
C THR A 119 -2.11 27.97 -6.27
N GLY A 120 -3.18 27.29 -5.86
CA GLY A 120 -4.30 26.92 -6.74
C GLY A 120 -3.95 25.90 -7.83
N GLN A 121 -2.77 25.27 -7.76
CA GLN A 121 -2.35 24.28 -8.75
C GLN A 121 -3.00 22.92 -8.47
N ALA A 122 -3.61 22.31 -9.49
CA ALA A 122 -4.20 20.98 -9.40
C ALA A 122 -3.13 19.96 -8.99
N LEU A 123 -3.40 19.23 -7.90
CA LEU A 123 -2.56 18.13 -7.44
C LEU A 123 -2.44 17.06 -8.53
N SER A 124 -1.23 16.59 -8.80
CA SER A 124 -1.00 15.40 -9.60
C SER A 124 -1.72 14.23 -8.93
N HIS A 125 -2.86 13.87 -9.50
CA HIS A 125 -3.76 12.79 -9.10
C HIS A 125 -2.98 11.47 -9.06
N GLY A 126 -2.59 11.00 -7.87
CA GLY A 126 -1.79 9.78 -7.78
C GLY A 126 -1.97 8.92 -6.54
N MET A 127 -2.70 9.37 -5.52
CA MET A 127 -2.66 8.68 -4.22
C MET A 127 -3.97 8.64 -3.43
N GLN A 128 -5.12 8.92 -4.04
CA GLN A 128 -6.40 8.89 -3.33
C GLN A 128 -7.17 7.55 -3.48
N GLU A 129 -6.59 6.56 -4.15
CA GLU A 129 -7.25 5.26 -4.38
C GLU A 129 -6.64 4.11 -3.57
N VAL A 130 -6.48 4.25 -2.25
CA VAL A 130 -6.39 3.06 -1.37
C VAL A 130 -6.92 3.42 0.02
N CYS A 131 -8.23 3.34 0.21
CA CYS A 131 -8.91 3.21 1.51
C CYS A 131 -10.17 2.37 1.31
#